data_AF-A0A0W0F841-F1
#
_entry.id   AF-A0A0W0F841-F1
#
_cell.length_a   1.000
_cell.length_b   1.000
_cell.length_c   1.000
_cell.angle_alpha   90.00
_cell.angle_beta   90.00
_cell.angle_gamma   90.00
#
_symmetry.space_group_name_H-M   'P 1'
#
loop_
_entity.id
_entity.type
_entity.pdbx_description
1 polymer ?
#
loop_
_entity_poly.entity_id
_entity_poly.type
_entity_poly.pdbx_seq_one_letter_code
_entity_poly.pdbx_strand_id
1 'polypeptide(L)'
;MSMRKGDVARRWRWRGPWVAEEATGVLKDGDSAGRKVATASAVLIASALGVRAYSTYNPGEAIPEKERSLLNQSSAWFGGGIVLSVLASRSLFKFKHLSGMMKAHPWLCASFGLLVSVGSFVRTLDEKDDLKKRLRWLTFNACQAVALTPLLFLNPAFMYRGALLILAVLGSTAYVNATARNTTDLKSGHWVIIAAIITASHVAPVLLPAGLRALSVIEALPVYLYAGAFSELLSQCAAAIQQHADDEDRDPINEAAWILWGIIQLHIQLAQLGADWFMKKIQSG
;
A
#
# COMPACT_ATOMS: atom_id res chain seq x y z
N MET A 1 65.62 25.12 5.27
CA MET A 1 64.27 25.16 4.68
C MET A 1 63.60 23.83 5.00
N SER A 2 62.89 23.76 6.15
CA SER A 2 62.37 22.52 6.75
C SER A 2 60.87 22.44 6.50
N MET A 3 60.43 21.45 5.71
CA MET A 3 59.02 21.17 5.47
C MET A 3 58.43 20.41 6.67
N ARG A 4 57.39 20.99 7.29
CA ARG A 4 56.66 20.44 8.43
C ARG A 4 55.81 19.24 8.00
N LYS A 5 55.77 18.21 8.85
CA LYS A 5 54.96 16.97 8.74
C LYS A 5 53.42 17.17 8.73
N GLY A 6 52.91 18.33 8.32
CA GLY A 6 51.47 18.66 8.26
C GLY A 6 50.84 18.60 6.87
N ASP A 7 51.64 18.55 5.79
CA ASP A 7 51.11 18.75 4.43
C ASP A 7 50.69 17.47 3.69
N VAL A 8 50.86 16.29 4.29
CA VAL A 8 50.46 15.02 3.67
C VAL A 8 49.00 14.63 3.97
N ALA A 9 48.35 15.28 4.95
CA ALA A 9 46.99 14.95 5.39
C ALA A 9 45.86 15.69 4.66
N ARG A 10 46.17 16.46 3.60
CA ARG A 10 45.16 17.27 2.86
C ARG A 10 44.75 16.72 1.48
N ARG A 11 45.20 15.52 1.09
CA ARG A 11 44.95 15.00 -0.27
C ARG A 11 43.79 13.99 -0.40
N TRP A 12 43.14 13.60 0.70
CA TRP A 12 42.03 12.62 0.70
C TRP A 12 40.76 13.10 1.42
N ARG A 13 40.37 14.37 1.26
CA ARG A 13 38.98 14.77 1.52
C ARG A 13 38.18 14.58 0.24
N TRP A 14 37.46 13.47 0.19
CA TRP A 14 36.37 13.25 -0.75
C TRP A 14 35.50 14.50 -0.81
N ARG A 15 35.43 15.13 -1.98
CA ARG A 15 34.47 16.19 -2.28
C ARG A 15 33.10 15.54 -2.47
N GLY A 16 32.17 15.88 -1.59
CA GLY A 16 30.75 15.68 -1.82
C GLY A 16 29.95 16.49 -0.81
N PRO A 17 29.54 17.71 -1.17
CA PRO A 17 28.27 18.23 -0.70
C PRO A 17 27.51 18.80 -1.90
N TRP A 18 26.98 17.93 -2.75
CA TRP A 18 25.98 18.34 -3.77
C TRP A 18 24.61 17.72 -3.50
N VAL A 19 24.41 17.03 -2.37
CA VAL A 19 23.13 16.40 -2.02
C VAL A 19 22.54 16.92 -0.71
N ALA A 20 23.37 17.51 0.17
CA ALA A 20 22.91 18.01 1.46
C ALA A 20 22.31 19.44 1.38
N GLU A 21 22.81 20.27 0.45
CA GLU A 21 22.38 21.68 0.33
C GLU A 21 21.07 21.81 -0.46
N GLU A 22 20.80 20.88 -1.38
CA GLU A 22 19.53 20.81 -2.11
C GLU A 22 18.39 20.24 -1.22
N ALA A 23 18.74 19.49 -0.18
CA ALA A 23 17.78 19.00 0.82
C ALA A 23 17.35 20.06 1.84
N THR A 24 18.16 21.09 2.09
CA THR A 24 17.83 22.19 3.01
C THR A 24 17.04 23.31 2.32
N GLY A 25 17.17 23.46 0.99
CA GLY A 25 16.35 24.40 0.20
C GLY A 25 14.88 24.00 0.04
N VAL A 26 14.54 22.73 0.30
CA VAL A 26 13.16 22.20 0.21
C VAL A 26 12.37 22.35 1.53
N LEU A 27 12.99 22.93 2.56
CA LEU A 27 12.41 23.08 3.90
C LEU A 27 11.96 24.50 4.24
N LYS A 28 11.48 25.26 3.26
CA LYS A 28 10.60 26.41 3.51
C LYS A 28 9.27 26.24 2.80
N ASP A 29 8.23 26.58 3.53
CA ASP A 29 6.83 26.73 3.16
C ASP A 29 5.92 25.50 3.24
N GLY A 30 4.88 25.65 4.07
CA GLY A 30 3.70 24.78 4.14
C GLY A 30 2.90 24.70 2.83
N ASP A 31 3.27 25.50 1.83
CA ASP A 31 2.79 25.45 0.44
C ASP A 31 3.38 24.26 -0.35
N SER A 32 4.52 23.73 0.08
CA SER A 32 5.25 22.66 -0.63
C SER A 32 4.60 21.27 -0.53
N ALA A 33 3.87 20.97 0.55
CA ALA A 33 3.22 19.67 0.73
C ALA A 33 1.98 19.51 -0.16
N GLY A 34 1.15 20.55 -0.22
CA GLY A 34 -0.01 20.61 -1.13
C GLY A 34 0.41 20.50 -2.58
N ARG A 35 1.47 21.23 -2.98
CA ARG A 35 2.04 21.16 -4.34
C ARG A 35 2.55 19.75 -4.69
N LYS A 36 3.23 19.07 -3.76
CA LYS A 36 3.75 17.70 -4.01
C LYS A 36 2.64 16.65 -4.09
N VAL A 37 1.61 16.75 -3.26
CA VAL A 37 0.41 15.90 -3.38
C VAL A 37 -0.31 16.19 -4.71
N ALA A 38 -0.45 17.46 -5.09
CA ALA A 38 -1.05 17.84 -6.36
C ALA A 38 -0.26 17.31 -7.57
N THR A 39 1.08 17.42 -7.57
CA THR A 39 1.92 16.86 -8.63
C THR A 39 1.81 15.34 -8.69
N ALA A 40 1.72 14.69 -7.53
CA ALA A 40 1.55 13.24 -7.46
C ALA A 40 0.21 12.78 -8.02
N SER A 41 -0.88 13.44 -7.61
CA SER A 41 -2.20 13.20 -8.19
C SER A 41 -2.21 13.46 -9.69
N ALA A 42 -1.54 14.52 -10.17
CA ALA A 42 -1.43 14.84 -11.58
C ALA A 42 -0.67 13.76 -12.37
N VAL A 43 0.45 13.24 -11.85
CA VAL A 43 1.20 12.15 -12.48
C VAL A 43 0.34 10.88 -12.55
N LEU A 44 -0.34 10.52 -11.47
CA LEU A 44 -1.24 9.35 -11.44
C LEU A 44 -2.37 9.46 -12.47
N ILE A 45 -3.03 10.63 -12.52
CA ILE A 45 -4.12 10.90 -13.47
C ILE A 45 -3.56 10.87 -14.90
N ALA A 46 -2.41 11.50 -15.15
CA ALA A 46 -1.77 11.50 -16.47
C ALA A 46 -1.38 10.09 -16.93
N SER A 47 -0.82 9.26 -16.03
CA SER A 47 -0.50 7.86 -16.32
C SER A 47 -1.77 7.03 -16.61
N ALA A 48 -2.83 7.23 -15.82
CA ALA A 48 -4.12 6.56 -16.06
C ALA A 48 -4.75 6.97 -17.41
N LEU A 49 -4.68 8.26 -17.76
CA LEU A 49 -5.15 8.76 -19.05
C LEU A 49 -4.27 8.26 -20.21
N GLY A 50 -2.95 8.20 -20.03
CA GLY A 50 -2.01 7.69 -21.02
C GLY A 50 -2.26 6.21 -21.33
N VAL A 51 -2.47 5.39 -20.31
CA VAL A 51 -2.81 3.97 -20.47
C VAL A 51 -4.17 3.80 -21.15
N ARG A 52 -5.17 4.62 -20.79
CA ARG A 52 -6.46 4.64 -21.52
C ARG A 52 -6.32 5.07 -22.97
N ALA A 53 -5.54 6.09 -23.26
CA ALA A 53 -5.30 6.55 -24.63
C ALA A 53 -4.61 5.44 -25.46
N TYR A 54 -3.62 4.76 -24.87
CA TYR A 54 -2.95 3.62 -25.49
C TYR A 54 -3.91 2.46 -25.78
N SER A 55 -4.76 2.10 -24.80
CA SER A 55 -5.74 1.02 -24.98
C SER A 55 -6.87 1.38 -25.96
N THR A 56 -7.23 2.66 -26.06
CA THR A 56 -8.19 3.14 -27.08
C THR A 56 -7.59 3.06 -28.48
N TYR A 57 -6.27 3.26 -28.61
CA TYR A 57 -5.55 3.14 -29.87
C TYR A 57 -5.33 1.68 -30.29
N ASN A 58 -5.04 0.79 -29.34
CA ASN A 58 -4.85 -0.64 -29.61
C ASN A 58 -5.79 -1.50 -28.75
N PRO A 59 -7.11 -1.48 -29.05
CA PRO A 59 -8.08 -2.29 -28.33
C PRO A 59 -7.78 -3.75 -28.64
N GLY A 60 -7.28 -4.48 -27.64
CA GLY A 60 -7.14 -5.92 -27.73
C GLY A 60 -8.51 -6.60 -27.74
N GLU A 61 -8.53 -7.89 -27.44
CA GLU A 61 -9.78 -8.63 -27.34
C GLU A 61 -10.69 -8.05 -26.25
N ALA A 62 -11.96 -7.86 -26.59
CA ALA A 62 -12.97 -7.34 -25.67
C ALA A 62 -13.32 -8.43 -24.64
N ILE A 63 -13.33 -8.05 -23.37
CA ILE A 63 -13.68 -8.98 -22.28
C ILE A 63 -15.20 -9.21 -22.31
N PRO A 64 -15.69 -10.46 -22.23
CA PRO A 64 -17.13 -10.73 -22.17
C PRO A 64 -17.79 -10.00 -20.99
N GLU A 65 -19.02 -9.52 -21.21
CA GLU A 65 -19.70 -8.61 -20.27
C GLU A 65 -19.92 -9.22 -18.87
N LYS A 66 -20.14 -10.54 -18.80
CA LYS A 66 -20.27 -11.28 -17.53
C LYS A 66 -18.99 -11.17 -16.69
N GLU A 67 -17.83 -11.49 -17.25
CA GLU A 67 -16.54 -11.43 -16.56
C GLU A 67 -16.18 -9.99 -16.16
N ARG A 68 -16.46 -9.05 -17.06
CA ARG A 68 -16.21 -7.63 -16.83
C ARG A 68 -17.04 -7.08 -15.67
N SER A 69 -18.32 -7.48 -15.59
CA SER A 69 -19.20 -7.06 -14.50
C SER A 69 -18.74 -7.63 -13.15
N LEU A 70 -18.29 -8.89 -13.12
CA LEU A 70 -17.77 -9.56 -11.92
C LEU A 70 -16.46 -8.92 -11.46
N LEU A 71 -15.53 -8.67 -12.38
CA LEU A 71 -14.26 -8.02 -12.09
C LEU A 71 -14.46 -6.60 -11.54
N ASN A 72 -15.35 -5.82 -12.15
CA ASN A 72 -15.61 -4.45 -11.73
C ASN A 72 -16.28 -4.40 -10.34
N GLN A 73 -17.28 -5.25 -10.10
CA GLN A 73 -17.94 -5.34 -8.80
C GLN A 73 -16.98 -5.80 -7.70
N SER A 74 -16.17 -6.83 -7.97
CA SER A 74 -15.15 -7.32 -7.02
C SER A 74 -14.12 -6.23 -6.72
N SER A 75 -13.69 -5.48 -7.74
CA SER A 75 -12.76 -4.36 -7.58
C SER A 75 -13.35 -3.19 -6.80
N ALA A 76 -14.65 -2.92 -6.96
CA ALA A 76 -15.35 -1.90 -6.20
C ALA A 76 -15.46 -2.28 -4.70
N TRP A 77 -15.80 -3.54 -4.39
CA TRP A 77 -15.80 -4.05 -3.02
C TRP A 77 -14.40 -4.02 -2.43
N PHE A 78 -13.39 -4.47 -3.17
CA PHE A 78 -11.99 -4.41 -2.76
C PHE A 78 -11.53 -2.97 -2.44
N GLY A 79 -11.78 -2.02 -3.35
CA GLY A 79 -11.49 -0.59 -3.14
C GLY A 79 -12.24 -0.01 -1.94
N GLY A 80 -13.51 -0.38 -1.77
CA GLY A 80 -14.32 -0.01 -0.61
C GLY A 80 -13.73 -0.53 0.70
N GLY A 81 -13.19 -1.75 0.72
CA GLY A 81 -12.56 -2.36 1.90
C GLY A 81 -11.31 -1.61 2.34
N ILE A 82 -10.50 -1.16 1.37
CA ILE A 82 -9.31 -0.35 1.63
C ILE A 82 -9.71 1.00 2.26
N VAL A 83 -10.68 1.70 1.66
CA VAL A 83 -11.17 2.98 2.18
C VAL A 83 -11.73 2.82 3.59
N LEU A 84 -12.54 1.77 3.80
CA LEU A 84 -13.10 1.45 5.11
C LEU A 84 -12.01 1.18 6.15
N SER A 85 -10.97 0.44 5.78
CA SER A 85 -9.84 0.12 6.67
C SER A 85 -9.06 1.38 7.08
N VAL A 86 -8.82 2.31 6.15
CA VAL A 86 -8.18 3.60 6.44
C VAL A 86 -9.05 4.45 7.36
N LEU A 87 -10.36 4.52 7.11
CA LEU A 87 -11.30 5.27 7.96
C LEU A 87 -11.42 4.66 9.35
N ALA A 88 -11.47 3.34 9.46
CA ALA A 88 -11.48 2.61 10.72
C ALA A 88 -10.20 2.89 11.50
N SER A 89 -9.02 2.77 10.87
CA SER A 89 -7.73 3.09 11.49
C SER A 89 -7.67 4.55 11.97
N ARG A 90 -8.12 5.51 11.14
CA ARG A 90 -8.20 6.93 11.53
C ARG A 90 -9.10 7.14 12.74
N SER A 91 -10.21 6.41 12.83
CA SER A 91 -11.11 6.48 13.97
C SER A 91 -10.45 5.93 15.23
N LEU A 92 -9.75 4.80 15.14
CA LEU A 92 -9.00 4.20 16.23
C LEU A 92 -7.92 5.12 16.81
N PHE A 93 -7.24 5.91 15.95
CA PHE A 93 -6.27 6.91 16.40
C PHE A 93 -6.91 8.14 17.08
N LYS A 94 -8.14 8.50 16.71
CA LYS A 94 -8.86 9.64 17.32
C LYS A 94 -9.42 9.30 18.70
N PHE A 95 -9.87 8.06 18.92
CA PHE A 95 -10.43 7.64 20.19
C PHE A 95 -9.35 7.39 21.24
N LYS A 96 -9.20 8.31 22.20
CA LYS A 96 -8.18 8.25 23.26
C LYS A 96 -8.20 6.93 24.04
N HIS A 97 -9.37 6.39 24.36
CA HIS A 97 -9.51 5.15 25.12
C HIS A 97 -9.00 3.93 24.33
N LEU A 98 -9.36 3.81 23.04
CA LEU A 98 -8.88 2.73 22.17
C LEU A 98 -7.37 2.86 21.92
N SER A 99 -6.88 4.08 21.69
CA SER A 99 -5.44 4.35 21.54
C SER A 99 -4.64 4.05 22.81
N GLY A 100 -5.22 4.27 23.99
CA GLY A 100 -4.61 3.96 25.29
C GLY A 100 -4.54 2.45 25.52
N MET A 101 -5.65 1.74 25.26
CA MET A 101 -5.72 0.29 25.39
C MET A 101 -4.78 -0.43 24.42
N MET A 102 -4.67 0.04 23.16
CA MET A 102 -3.74 -0.53 22.18
C MET A 102 -2.27 -0.30 22.54
N LYS A 103 -1.94 0.78 23.26
CA LYS A 103 -0.58 1.01 23.77
C LYS A 103 -0.27 0.17 25.01
N ALA A 104 -1.26 -0.03 25.89
CA ALA A 104 -1.10 -0.82 27.11
C ALA A 104 -1.03 -2.32 26.84
N HIS A 105 -1.88 -2.83 25.93
CA HIS A 105 -1.97 -4.25 25.58
C HIS A 105 -2.01 -4.46 24.05
N PRO A 106 -0.91 -4.18 23.34
CA PRO A 106 -0.86 -4.27 21.88
C PRO A 106 -1.13 -5.69 21.36
N TRP A 107 -0.61 -6.70 22.05
CA TRP A 107 -0.78 -8.11 21.69
C TRP A 107 -2.23 -8.58 21.77
N LEU A 108 -2.96 -8.20 22.82
CA LEU A 108 -4.37 -8.57 22.97
C LEU A 108 -5.22 -7.96 21.85
N CYS A 109 -4.99 -6.69 21.51
CA CYS A 109 -5.71 -6.02 20.43
C CYS A 109 -5.40 -6.64 19.06
N ALA A 110 -4.13 -6.97 18.82
CA ALA A 110 -3.69 -7.62 17.58
C ALA A 110 -4.31 -9.02 17.43
N SER A 111 -4.22 -9.86 18.46
CA SER A 111 -4.79 -11.21 18.46
C SER A 111 -6.31 -11.20 18.35
N PHE A 112 -7.00 -10.32 19.09
CA PHE A 112 -8.45 -10.19 19.00
C PHE A 112 -8.90 -9.72 17.61
N GLY A 113 -8.25 -8.70 17.06
CA GLY A 113 -8.53 -8.22 15.71
C GLY A 113 -8.34 -9.30 14.64
N LEU A 114 -7.28 -10.11 14.76
CA LEU A 114 -7.03 -11.23 13.85
C LEU A 114 -8.07 -12.34 13.97
N LEU A 115 -8.39 -12.79 15.20
CA LEU A 115 -9.36 -13.87 15.41
C LEU A 115 -10.76 -13.49 14.90
N VAL A 116 -11.20 -12.26 15.19
CA VAL A 116 -12.50 -11.76 14.72
C VAL A 116 -12.49 -11.54 13.21
N SER A 117 -11.37 -11.10 12.63
CA SER A 117 -11.19 -10.96 11.18
C SER A 117 -11.31 -12.32 10.47
N VAL A 118 -10.56 -13.34 10.91
CA VAL A 118 -10.64 -14.70 10.35
C VAL A 118 -12.06 -15.27 10.49
N GLY A 119 -12.65 -15.13 11.68
CA GLY A 119 -14.00 -15.62 11.94
C GLY A 119 -15.06 -14.93 11.08
N SER A 120 -14.89 -13.63 10.82
CA SER A 120 -15.78 -12.87 9.94
C SER A 120 -15.57 -13.22 8.47
N PHE A 121 -14.32 -13.47 8.06
CA PHE A 121 -13.96 -13.89 6.72
C PHE A 121 -14.59 -15.24 6.36
N VAL A 122 -14.35 -16.29 7.16
CA VAL A 122 -14.92 -17.62 6.93
C VAL A 122 -16.44 -17.57 6.90
N ARG A 123 -17.05 -16.78 7.79
CA ARG A 123 -18.50 -16.55 7.80
C ARG A 123 -18.99 -15.72 6.61
N THR A 124 -18.16 -14.92 5.95
CA THR A 124 -18.58 -14.17 4.75
C THR A 124 -18.71 -15.11 3.56
N LEU A 125 -17.82 -16.11 3.47
CA LEU A 125 -17.80 -17.07 2.36
C LEU A 125 -19.04 -17.97 2.31
N ASP A 126 -19.55 -18.38 3.48
CA ASP A 126 -20.69 -19.31 3.59
C ASP A 126 -22.06 -18.60 3.67
N GLU A 127 -22.08 -17.26 3.73
CA GLU A 127 -23.33 -16.52 3.92
C GLU A 127 -24.11 -16.32 2.62
N LYS A 128 -25.33 -16.83 2.60
CA LYS A 128 -26.29 -16.67 1.50
C LYS A 128 -27.11 -15.36 1.58
N ASP A 129 -27.26 -14.81 2.79
CA ASP A 129 -27.98 -13.56 3.01
C ASP A 129 -27.11 -12.33 2.68
N ASP A 130 -27.49 -11.57 1.66
CA ASP A 130 -26.76 -10.39 1.17
C ASP A 130 -26.45 -9.35 2.27
N LEU A 131 -27.42 -9.04 3.14
CA LEU A 131 -27.23 -8.05 4.19
C LEU A 131 -26.21 -8.50 5.23
N LYS A 132 -26.30 -9.76 5.67
CA LYS A 132 -25.40 -10.34 6.66
C LYS A 132 -24.00 -10.48 6.08
N LYS A 133 -23.89 -10.83 4.80
CA LYS A 133 -22.62 -10.90 4.07
C LYS A 133 -21.91 -9.55 4.04
N ARG A 134 -22.62 -8.47 3.69
CA ARG A 134 -22.07 -7.10 3.71
C ARG A 134 -21.65 -6.66 5.11
N LEU A 135 -22.43 -7.00 6.13
CA LEU A 135 -22.09 -6.67 7.52
C LEU A 135 -20.84 -7.41 8.01
N ARG A 136 -20.71 -8.70 7.67
CA ARG A 136 -19.52 -9.51 8.00
C ARG A 136 -18.30 -9.04 7.24
N TRP A 137 -18.45 -8.68 5.97
CA TRP A 137 -17.41 -8.05 5.18
C TRP A 137 -16.98 -6.70 5.78
N LEU A 138 -17.92 -5.86 6.25
CA LEU A 138 -17.60 -4.61 6.93
C LEU A 138 -16.84 -4.87 8.24
N THR A 139 -17.30 -5.85 9.01
CA THR A 139 -16.68 -6.27 10.28
C THR A 139 -15.26 -6.77 10.05
N PHE A 140 -15.06 -7.61 9.03
CA PHE A 140 -13.77 -8.10 8.59
C PHE A 140 -12.80 -6.95 8.37
N ASN A 141 -13.13 -6.00 7.49
CA ASN A 141 -12.27 -4.84 7.19
C ASN A 141 -12.00 -3.96 8.42
N ALA A 142 -13.01 -3.71 9.25
CA ALA A 142 -12.85 -2.91 10.47
C ALA A 142 -11.91 -3.61 11.49
N CYS A 143 -12.07 -4.92 11.68
CA CYS A 143 -11.22 -5.71 12.57
C CYS A 143 -9.79 -5.86 12.05
N GLN A 144 -9.58 -5.88 10.72
CA GLN A 144 -8.23 -5.80 10.17
C GLN A 144 -7.51 -4.51 10.61
N ALA A 145 -8.21 -3.37 10.54
CA ALA A 145 -7.64 -2.10 10.97
C ALA A 145 -7.30 -2.12 12.47
N VAL A 146 -8.13 -2.76 13.31
CA VAL A 146 -7.84 -2.97 14.74
C VAL A 146 -6.60 -3.84 14.94
N ALA A 147 -6.42 -4.89 14.14
CA ALA A 147 -5.25 -5.77 14.24
C ALA A 147 -3.94 -5.06 13.85
N LEU A 148 -4.01 -4.19 12.83
CA LEU A 148 -2.84 -3.47 12.29
C LEU A 148 -2.44 -2.25 13.13
N THR A 149 -3.39 -1.59 13.79
CA THR A 149 -3.14 -0.34 14.53
C THR A 149 -2.11 -0.47 15.66
N PRO A 150 -2.08 -1.55 16.47
CA PRO A 150 -1.02 -1.80 17.44
C PRO A 150 0.39 -1.84 16.82
N LEU A 151 0.53 -2.42 15.62
CA LEU A 151 1.82 -2.53 14.92
C LEU A 151 2.35 -1.14 14.50
N LEU A 152 1.45 -0.20 14.19
CA LEU A 152 1.80 1.18 13.85
C LEU A 152 2.46 1.92 15.04
N PHE A 153 2.20 1.51 16.28
CA PHE A 153 2.83 2.10 17.47
C PHE A 153 4.24 1.55 17.75
N LEU A 154 4.56 0.33 17.30
CA LEU A 154 5.86 -0.31 17.54
C LEU A 154 6.95 0.24 16.61
N ASN A 155 6.66 0.35 15.30
CA ASN A 155 7.61 0.90 14.33
C ASN A 155 6.89 1.85 13.36
N PRO A 156 6.62 3.10 13.77
CA PRO A 156 5.83 4.03 12.97
C PRO A 156 6.52 4.42 11.65
N ALA A 157 7.85 4.56 11.64
CA ALA A 157 8.58 5.05 10.46
C ALA A 157 8.49 4.09 9.28
N PHE A 158 8.70 2.80 9.54
CA PHE A 158 8.63 1.76 8.53
C PHE A 158 7.19 1.52 8.08
N MET A 159 6.29 1.46 9.06
CA MET A 159 4.89 1.13 8.84
C MET A 159 4.14 2.14 7.99
N TYR A 160 4.23 3.44 8.31
CA TYR A 160 3.47 4.43 7.55
C TYR A 160 3.97 4.56 6.10
N ARG A 161 5.27 4.34 5.85
CA ARG A 161 5.83 4.30 4.47
C ARG A 161 5.31 3.11 3.70
N GLY A 162 5.42 1.92 4.28
CA GLY A 162 4.94 0.71 3.64
C GLY A 162 3.44 0.72 3.44
N ALA A 163 2.67 1.21 4.41
CA ALA A 163 1.22 1.39 4.26
C ALA A 163 0.87 2.33 3.11
N LEU A 164 1.58 3.47 2.95
CA LEU A 164 1.34 4.38 1.81
C LEU A 164 1.67 3.73 0.46
N LEU A 165 2.77 2.97 0.36
CA LEU A 165 3.15 2.26 -0.86
C LEU A 165 2.16 1.15 -1.20
N ILE A 166 1.74 0.38 -0.19
CA ILE A 166 0.73 -0.66 -0.36
C ILE A 166 -0.59 -0.02 -0.78
N LEU A 167 -1.08 1.03 -0.10
CA LEU A 167 -2.29 1.75 -0.49
C LEU A 167 -2.23 2.27 -1.93
N ALA A 168 -1.08 2.77 -2.37
CA ALA A 168 -0.89 3.23 -3.75
C ALA A 168 -0.98 2.08 -4.76
N VAL A 169 -0.31 0.95 -4.49
CA VAL A 169 -0.40 -0.25 -5.32
C VAL A 169 -1.84 -0.76 -5.36
N LEU A 170 -2.44 -1.03 -4.21
CA LEU A 170 -3.81 -1.55 -4.10
C LEU A 170 -4.83 -0.62 -4.77
N GLY A 171 -4.73 0.69 -4.55
CA GLY A 171 -5.62 1.68 -5.16
C GLY A 171 -5.46 1.75 -6.67
N SER A 172 -4.22 1.69 -7.18
CA SER A 172 -3.95 1.68 -8.61
C SER A 172 -4.45 0.40 -9.29
N THR A 173 -4.27 -0.76 -8.65
CA THR A 173 -4.79 -2.05 -9.15
C THR A 173 -6.30 -2.11 -9.11
N ALA A 174 -6.94 -1.63 -8.03
CA ALA A 174 -8.40 -1.51 -7.95
C ALA A 174 -8.95 -0.67 -9.10
N TYR A 175 -8.29 0.46 -9.40
CA TYR A 175 -8.67 1.36 -10.48
C TYR A 175 -8.51 0.71 -11.86
N VAL A 176 -7.37 0.08 -12.14
CA VAL A 176 -7.11 -0.64 -13.41
C VAL A 176 -8.18 -1.73 -13.61
N ASN A 177 -8.43 -2.55 -12.60
CA ASN A 177 -9.38 -3.65 -12.72
C ASN A 177 -10.83 -3.16 -12.86
N ALA A 178 -11.22 -2.10 -12.15
CA ALA A 178 -12.55 -1.49 -12.30
C ALA A 178 -12.76 -0.82 -13.66
N THR A 179 -11.69 -0.37 -14.32
CA THR A 179 -11.76 0.34 -15.60
C THR A 179 -11.45 -0.52 -16.82
N ALA A 180 -11.04 -1.77 -16.63
CA ALA A 180 -10.72 -2.69 -17.70
C ALA A 180 -11.94 -2.99 -18.59
N ARG A 181 -11.79 -2.81 -19.90
CA ARG A 181 -12.77 -3.20 -20.93
C ARG A 181 -12.20 -4.24 -21.89
N ASN A 182 -10.90 -4.14 -22.16
CA ASN A 182 -10.18 -5.00 -23.08
C ASN A 182 -9.03 -5.71 -22.37
N THR A 183 -8.57 -6.83 -22.93
CA THR A 183 -7.37 -7.55 -22.45
C THR A 183 -6.11 -6.67 -22.48
N THR A 184 -6.04 -5.69 -23.40
CA THR A 184 -4.96 -4.68 -23.44
C THR A 184 -5.00 -3.75 -22.22
N ASP A 185 -6.17 -3.38 -21.69
CA ASP A 185 -6.26 -2.55 -20.48
C ASP A 185 -5.60 -3.25 -19.28
N LEU A 186 -5.88 -4.54 -19.12
CA LEU A 186 -5.34 -5.33 -18.01
C LEU A 186 -3.81 -5.50 -18.13
N LYS A 187 -3.32 -5.80 -19.35
CA LYS A 187 -1.88 -5.96 -19.61
C LYS A 187 -1.11 -4.66 -19.46
N SER A 188 -1.65 -3.55 -19.97
CA SER A 188 -1.02 -2.22 -19.88
C SER A 188 -1.20 -1.57 -18.50
N GLY A 189 -2.11 -2.08 -17.67
CA GLY A 189 -2.35 -1.63 -16.30
C GLY A 189 -1.11 -1.65 -15.39
N HIS A 190 -0.16 -2.55 -15.63
CA HIS A 190 1.11 -2.62 -14.89
C HIS A 190 1.88 -1.30 -14.89
N TRP A 191 1.78 -0.50 -15.97
CA TRP A 191 2.42 0.82 -16.04
C TRP A 191 1.82 1.83 -15.07
N VAL A 192 0.51 1.76 -14.81
CA VAL A 192 -0.16 2.63 -13.82
C VAL A 192 0.31 2.28 -12.41
N ILE A 193 0.52 1.00 -12.14
CA ILE A 193 0.98 0.52 -10.83
C ILE A 193 2.43 0.96 -10.59
N ILE A 194 3.31 0.85 -11.59
CA ILE A 194 4.68 1.38 -11.51
C ILE A 194 4.67 2.89 -11.26
N ALA A 195 3.84 3.64 -12.00
CA ALA A 195 3.69 5.08 -11.79
C ALA A 195 3.17 5.40 -10.37
N ALA A 196 2.27 4.59 -9.82
CA ALA A 196 1.77 4.73 -8.46
C ALA A 196 2.83 4.48 -7.41
N ILE A 197 3.67 3.45 -7.58
CA ILE A 197 4.81 3.18 -6.69
C ILE A 197 5.77 4.36 -6.71
N ILE A 198 6.19 4.82 -7.90
CA ILE A 198 7.13 5.95 -8.04
C ILE A 198 6.55 7.19 -7.38
N THR A 199 5.31 7.52 -7.69
CA THR A 199 4.63 8.70 -7.15
C THR A 199 4.50 8.64 -5.64
N ALA A 200 4.06 7.50 -5.09
CA ALA A 200 3.94 7.30 -3.65
C ALA A 200 5.30 7.37 -2.94
N SER A 201 6.37 6.92 -3.61
CA SER A 201 7.75 7.04 -3.11
C SER A 201 8.18 8.50 -2.94
N HIS A 202 7.76 9.38 -3.84
CA HIS A 202 8.05 10.81 -3.75
C HIS A 202 7.18 11.54 -2.72
N VAL A 203 5.95 11.05 -2.49
CA VAL A 203 4.99 11.66 -1.55
C VAL A 203 5.20 11.21 -0.11
N ALA A 204 5.63 9.96 0.10
CA ALA A 204 5.81 9.39 1.43
C ALA A 204 6.75 10.22 2.34
N PRO A 205 7.91 10.73 1.90
CA PRO A 205 8.77 11.57 2.74
C PRO A 205 8.13 12.88 3.16
N VAL A 206 7.15 13.39 2.40
CA VAL A 206 6.51 14.70 2.62
C VAL A 206 5.37 14.58 3.63
N LEU A 207 4.53 13.55 3.47
CA LEU A 207 3.40 13.27 4.36
C LEU A 207 3.86 12.83 5.76
N LEU A 208 5.07 12.26 5.87
CA LEU A 208 5.58 11.76 7.14
C LEU A 208 6.32 12.85 7.93
N PRO A 209 6.13 12.94 9.26
CA PRO A 209 6.88 13.84 10.15
C PRO A 209 8.41 13.68 10.03
N ALA A 210 9.17 14.77 10.24
CA ALA A 210 10.61 14.84 10.01
C ALA A 210 11.44 13.72 10.66
N GLY A 211 11.05 13.23 11.84
CA GLY A 211 11.71 12.13 12.55
C GLY A 211 11.50 10.74 11.93
N LEU A 212 10.52 10.57 11.04
CA LEU A 212 10.22 9.33 10.32
C LEU A 212 10.78 9.33 8.89
N ARG A 213 11.55 10.37 8.52
CA ARG A 213 12.06 10.56 7.15
C ARG A 213 13.38 9.84 6.86
N ALA A 214 14.10 9.41 7.89
CA ALA A 214 15.47 8.91 7.81
C ALA A 214 15.58 7.38 7.65
N LEU A 215 14.81 6.80 6.73
CA LEU A 215 15.04 5.43 6.28
C LEU A 215 15.89 5.46 5.00
N SER A 216 17.01 4.73 4.98
CA SER A 216 17.91 4.68 3.81
C SER A 216 17.23 4.02 2.59
N VAL A 217 17.68 4.31 1.37
CA VAL A 217 17.12 3.72 0.14
C VAL A 217 17.17 2.18 0.18
N ILE A 218 18.20 1.64 0.83
CA ILE A 218 18.38 0.19 1.04
C ILE A 218 17.32 -0.36 2.01
N GLU A 219 16.88 0.42 3.00
CA GLU A 219 15.85 0.04 3.96
C GLU A 219 14.44 -0.02 3.36
N ALA A 220 14.21 0.72 2.27
CA ALA A 220 12.93 0.69 1.56
C ALA A 220 12.86 -0.41 0.48
N LEU A 221 13.99 -1.01 0.10
CA LEU A 221 14.05 -2.04 -0.95
C LEU A 221 13.10 -3.22 -0.71
N PRO A 222 13.02 -3.81 0.50
CA PRO A 222 12.07 -4.89 0.75
C PRO A 222 10.62 -4.44 0.53
N VAL A 223 10.28 -3.23 0.95
CA VAL A 223 8.94 -2.67 0.79
C VAL A 223 8.56 -2.55 -0.68
N TYR A 224 9.49 -2.12 -1.54
CA TYR A 224 9.29 -2.07 -2.98
C TYR A 224 9.14 -3.46 -3.61
N LEU A 225 9.96 -4.43 -3.19
CA LEU A 225 9.88 -5.80 -3.68
C LEU A 225 8.56 -6.47 -3.29
N TYR A 226 8.13 -6.33 -2.03
CA TYR A 226 6.86 -6.84 -1.55
C TYR A 226 5.67 -6.17 -2.25
N ALA A 227 5.72 -4.84 -2.44
CA ALA A 227 4.68 -4.11 -3.15
C ALA A 227 4.58 -4.53 -4.63
N GLY A 228 5.71 -4.72 -5.30
CA GLY A 228 5.76 -5.22 -6.68
C GLY A 228 5.26 -6.66 -6.81
N ALA A 229 5.72 -7.58 -5.95
CA ALA A 229 5.27 -8.97 -5.96
C ALA A 229 3.75 -9.09 -5.67
N PHE A 230 3.22 -8.25 -4.78
CA PHE A 230 1.79 -8.24 -4.49
C PHE A 230 0.97 -7.70 -5.66
N SER A 231 1.45 -6.65 -6.34
CA SER A 231 0.81 -6.15 -7.57
C SER A 231 0.68 -7.25 -8.61
N GLU A 232 1.73 -8.04 -8.80
CA GLU A 232 1.74 -9.16 -9.75
C GLU A 232 0.73 -10.25 -9.34
N LEU A 233 0.69 -10.60 -8.06
CA LEU A 233 -0.29 -11.54 -7.51
C LEU A 233 -1.74 -11.05 -7.72
N LEU A 234 -2.00 -9.75 -7.53
CA LEU A 234 -3.31 -9.17 -7.77
C LEU A 234 -3.70 -9.22 -9.26
N SER A 235 -2.76 -8.96 -10.16
CA SER A 235 -2.98 -9.11 -11.60
C SER A 235 -3.30 -10.56 -11.96
N GLN A 236 -2.62 -11.53 -11.33
CA GLN A 236 -2.88 -12.97 -11.53
C GLN A 236 -4.25 -13.38 -10.98
N CYS A 237 -4.65 -12.88 -9.80
CA CYS A 237 -6.00 -13.11 -9.27
C CYS A 237 -7.08 -12.52 -10.18
N ALA A 238 -6.87 -11.31 -10.72
CA ALA A 238 -7.79 -10.70 -11.68
C ALA A 238 -7.91 -11.52 -12.97
N ALA A 239 -6.79 -12.06 -13.47
CA ALA A 239 -6.79 -12.97 -14.62
C ALA A 239 -7.49 -14.30 -14.31
N ALA A 240 -7.32 -14.84 -13.10
CA ALA A 240 -8.00 -16.05 -12.66
C ALA A 240 -9.52 -15.87 -12.55
N ILE A 241 -9.98 -14.70 -12.10
CA ILE A 241 -11.41 -14.34 -12.07
C ILE A 241 -11.99 -14.30 -13.48
N GLN A 242 -11.24 -13.80 -14.48
CA GLN A 242 -11.68 -13.81 -15.87
C GLN A 242 -11.78 -15.23 -16.44
N GLN A 243 -10.73 -16.04 -16.26
CA GLN A 243 -10.68 -17.42 -16.80
C GLN A 243 -11.76 -18.36 -16.21
N HIS A 244 -12.26 -18.06 -15.02
CA HIS A 244 -13.27 -18.87 -14.32
C HIS A 244 -14.59 -18.12 -14.14
N ALA A 245 -14.85 -17.09 -14.94
CA ALA A 245 -16.07 -16.28 -14.84
C ALA A 245 -17.33 -17.02 -15.29
N ASP A 246 -17.19 -18.18 -15.95
CA ASP A 246 -18.33 -19.00 -16.36
C ASP A 246 -18.95 -19.81 -15.22
N ASP A 247 -18.25 -20.00 -14.09
CA ASP A 247 -18.81 -20.64 -12.90
C ASP A 247 -19.99 -19.82 -12.35
N GLU A 248 -21.18 -20.45 -12.31
CA GLU A 248 -22.47 -19.81 -12.05
C GLU A 248 -22.64 -19.32 -10.58
N ASP A 249 -21.73 -19.72 -9.68
CA ASP A 249 -21.79 -19.48 -8.22
C ASP A 249 -20.77 -18.46 -7.69
N ARG A 250 -20.08 -17.69 -8.55
CA ARG A 250 -19.02 -16.77 -8.09
C ARG A 250 -19.55 -15.42 -7.59
N ASP A 251 -19.50 -15.25 -6.28
CA ASP A 251 -19.87 -14.01 -5.59
C ASP A 251 -18.75 -12.96 -5.58
N PRO A 252 -19.00 -11.70 -6.02
CA PRO A 252 -17.98 -10.64 -6.07
C PRO A 252 -17.45 -10.24 -4.69
N ILE A 253 -18.25 -10.38 -3.63
CA ILE A 253 -17.83 -10.08 -2.25
C ILE A 253 -16.83 -11.13 -1.75
N ASN A 254 -16.99 -12.40 -2.15
CA ASN A 254 -16.11 -13.49 -1.75
C ASN A 254 -14.74 -13.35 -2.43
N GLU A 255 -14.72 -13.00 -3.72
CA GLU A 255 -13.49 -12.66 -4.45
C GLU A 255 -12.76 -11.48 -3.82
N ALA A 256 -13.48 -10.39 -3.56
CA ALA A 256 -12.91 -9.22 -2.89
C ALA A 256 -12.36 -9.56 -1.50
N ALA A 257 -13.06 -10.42 -0.75
CA ALA A 257 -12.63 -10.85 0.59
C ALA A 257 -11.32 -11.65 0.56
N TRP A 258 -11.15 -12.56 -0.42
CA TRP A 258 -9.89 -13.31 -0.60
C TRP A 258 -8.71 -12.39 -0.92
N ILE A 259 -8.95 -11.40 -1.78
CA ILE A 259 -7.94 -10.40 -2.12
C ILE A 259 -7.59 -9.54 -0.89
N LEU A 260 -8.60 -9.10 -0.12
CA LEU A 260 -8.43 -8.36 1.13
C LEU A 260 -7.73 -9.16 2.22
N TRP A 261 -7.89 -10.48 2.24
CA TRP A 261 -7.13 -11.37 3.12
C TRP A 261 -5.63 -11.36 2.79
N GLY A 262 -5.27 -11.41 1.51
CA GLY A 262 -3.87 -11.29 1.08
C GLY A 262 -3.19 -10.00 1.54
N ILE A 263 -3.94 -8.90 1.61
CA ILE A 263 -3.42 -7.60 2.09
C ILE A 263 -2.98 -7.67 3.54
N ILE A 264 -3.74 -8.34 4.43
CA ILE A 264 -3.38 -8.42 5.84
C ILE A 264 -2.08 -9.21 6.03
N GLN A 265 -1.92 -10.30 5.24
CA GLN A 265 -0.73 -11.13 5.27
C GLN A 265 0.51 -10.34 4.85
N LEU A 266 0.37 -9.52 3.80
CA LEU A 266 1.43 -8.62 3.34
C LEU A 266 1.83 -7.61 4.44
N HIS A 267 0.85 -7.01 5.12
CA HIS A 267 1.13 -6.03 6.18
C HIS A 267 1.81 -6.67 7.40
N ILE A 268 1.44 -7.91 7.76
CA ILE A 268 2.06 -8.64 8.85
C ILE A 268 3.50 -9.02 8.49
N GLN A 269 3.73 -9.52 7.27
CA GLN A 269 5.09 -9.82 6.79
C GLN A 269 5.97 -8.56 6.76
N LEU A 270 5.41 -7.43 6.32
CA LEU A 270 6.07 -6.14 6.39
C LEU A 270 6.40 -5.77 7.86
N ALA A 271 5.50 -6.01 8.81
CA ALA A 271 5.74 -5.77 10.23
C ALA A 271 6.89 -6.59 10.80
N GLN A 272 6.91 -7.89 10.48
CA GLN A 272 7.95 -8.81 10.93
C GLN A 272 9.31 -8.40 10.37
N LEU A 273 9.38 -8.12 9.07
CA LEU A 273 10.61 -7.70 8.42
C LEU A 273 11.13 -6.37 8.99
N GLY A 274 10.24 -5.42 9.25
CA GLY A 274 10.59 -4.16 9.91
C GLY A 274 11.11 -4.36 11.34
N ALA A 275 10.56 -5.33 12.08
CA ALA A 275 11.01 -5.66 13.44
C ALA A 275 12.40 -6.33 13.44
N ASP A 276 12.62 -7.33 12.60
CA ASP A 276 13.91 -8.03 12.48
C ASP A 276 15.04 -7.07 12.08
N TRP A 277 14.74 -6.15 11.18
CA TRP A 277 15.68 -5.15 10.73
C TRP A 277 16.03 -4.15 11.85
N PHE A 278 15.03 -3.71 12.62
CA PHE A 278 15.24 -2.84 13.78
C PHE A 278 16.11 -3.51 14.85
N MET A 279 15.86 -4.79 15.12
CA MET A 279 16.67 -5.58 16.07
C MET A 279 18.13 -5.70 15.62
N LYS A 280 18.37 -5.95 14.33
CA LYS A 280 19.74 -5.98 13.77
C LYS A 280 20.44 -4.62 13.88
N LYS A 281 19.73 -3.51 13.66
CA LYS A 281 20.29 -2.16 13.79
C LYS A 281 20.74 -1.85 15.22
N ILE A 282 19.94 -2.25 16.22
CA ILE A 282 20.30 -2.13 17.65
C ILE A 282 21.53 -2.97 17.99
N GLN A 283 21.66 -4.18 17.41
CA GLN A 283 22.81 -5.06 17.68
C GLN A 283 24.11 -4.59 16.99
N SER A 284 24.02 -3.80 15.93
CA SER A 284 25.17 -3.32 15.14
C SER A 284 25.71 -1.94 15.56
N GLY A 285 25.06 -1.25 16.50
CA GLY A 285 25.46 0.07 17.01
C GLY A 285 25.82 0.02 18.48
#